data_AF-A0AB35TB03-F1
#
_entry.id   AF-A0AB35TB03-F1
#
_cell.length_a   1.000
_cell.length_b   1.000
_cell.length_c   1.000
_cell.angle_alpha   90.00
_cell.angle_beta   90.00
_cell.angle_gamma   90.00
#
_symmetry.space_group_name_H-M   'P 1'
#
loop_
_entity.id
_entity.type
_entity.pdbx_description
1 polymer ?
#
loop_
_entity_poly.entity_id
_entity_poly.type
_entity_poly.pdbx_seq_one_letter_code
_entity_poly.pdbx_strand_id
1 'polypeptide(L)'
;MSVDSVHQLQIAVVFSLAFGMLLIYRYARPDSRPDTVLAFALLCALISAGFFGTAYLGDGSLRSQVLGSSMVGIAVCTGWSILSIKQANHLWAAEISPAERFLLRSCPYILGIAIAINLALGMLFPVPVLEFHAEAPPQYVPYKLALLLPETFYVGLSARVFLKSAGPSVQVLRIRLQNFFFALGSAVLVAVGLQAMLNALIRVFAPERYRELLIPFLLSSEFALTIAFIFCFVTGAVLHYTKNERDKIVERFVRWSAQRRILEHALWELSGSVCREYSATLAKLSAAARDLQRRSEEETEEGSSRAFSTGDVRRAEDTLRVLILLNSESHSFSELKPHRLMKTLNHLHLYLARNHATSAVSWRIADGNSGFPVVYCLDRDPLHDSLLKIHRLNSCDLSRPNLIAEPQWFQLAVIAAADTGLLDPKLSHYVLTGRCLKERVHRAYANGQVALQISGTAEHPNI
;
A
#
# COMPACT_ATOMS: atom_id res chain seq x y z
N MET A 1 13.26 3.35 -47.70
CA MET A 1 13.15 3.57 -46.26
C MET A 1 14.11 4.67 -45.86
N SER A 2 13.60 5.79 -45.35
CA SER A 2 14.40 6.87 -44.78
C SER A 2 15.14 6.39 -43.52
N VAL A 3 16.25 7.04 -43.15
CA VAL A 3 17.00 6.76 -41.91
C VAL A 3 16.07 6.81 -40.68
N ASP A 4 15.11 7.72 -40.71
CA ASP A 4 14.10 7.92 -39.67
C ASP A 4 13.16 6.70 -39.52
N SER A 5 12.74 6.09 -40.64
CA SER A 5 11.93 4.86 -40.61
C SER A 5 12.69 3.66 -40.05
N VAL A 6 14.01 3.60 -40.25
CA VAL A 6 14.88 2.54 -39.71
C VAL A 6 14.98 2.66 -38.20
N HIS A 7 15.13 3.87 -37.67
CA HIS A 7 15.18 4.10 -36.22
C HIS A 7 13.87 3.69 -35.52
N GLN A 8 12.72 4.05 -36.08
CA GLN A 8 11.40 3.62 -35.55
C GLN A 8 11.26 2.09 -35.56
N LEU A 9 11.70 1.43 -36.64
CA LEU A 9 11.69 -0.03 -36.76
C LEU A 9 12.59 -0.68 -35.69
N GLN A 10 13.77 -0.13 -35.45
CA GLN A 10 14.69 -0.63 -34.42
C GLN A 10 14.02 -0.62 -33.04
N ILE A 11 13.40 0.50 -32.65
CA ILE A 11 12.65 0.60 -31.38
C ILE A 11 11.51 -0.43 -31.36
N ALA A 12 10.74 -0.55 -32.45
CA ALA A 12 9.65 -1.52 -32.56
C ALA A 12 10.12 -2.96 -32.32
N VAL A 13 11.27 -3.33 -32.89
CA VAL A 13 11.88 -4.65 -32.73
C VAL A 13 12.27 -4.92 -31.27
N VAL A 14 12.85 -3.96 -30.56
CA VAL A 14 13.22 -4.15 -29.14
C VAL A 14 11.97 -4.43 -28.29
N PHE A 15 10.87 -3.70 -28.51
CA PHE A 15 9.60 -3.95 -27.81
C PHE A 15 8.95 -5.28 -28.21
N SER A 16 9.06 -5.69 -29.48
CA SER A 16 8.61 -7.01 -29.95
C SER A 16 9.40 -8.16 -29.30
N LEU A 17 10.72 -8.00 -29.16
CA LEU A 17 11.56 -8.96 -28.45
C LEU A 17 11.18 -9.06 -26.97
N ALA A 18 10.94 -7.91 -26.31
CA ALA A 18 10.45 -7.89 -24.93
C ALA A 18 9.10 -8.61 -24.80
N PHE A 19 8.16 -8.35 -25.71
CA PHE A 19 6.87 -9.05 -25.79
C PHE A 19 7.04 -10.57 -25.90
N GLY A 20 7.88 -11.03 -26.83
CA GLY A 20 8.17 -12.46 -27.01
C GLY A 20 8.77 -13.09 -25.75
N MET A 21 9.76 -12.44 -25.13
CA MET A 21 10.37 -12.91 -23.88
C MET A 21 9.36 -13.03 -22.75
N LEU A 22 8.46 -12.06 -22.59
CA LEU A 22 7.42 -12.08 -21.55
C LEU A 22 6.37 -13.17 -21.78
N LEU A 23 5.99 -13.42 -23.04
CA LEU A 23 5.11 -14.53 -23.40
C LEU A 23 5.76 -15.88 -23.09
N ILE A 24 7.02 -16.08 -23.51
CA ILE A 24 7.77 -17.31 -23.20
C ILE A 24 7.85 -17.51 -21.69
N TYR A 25 8.16 -16.45 -20.94
CA TYR A 25 8.19 -16.49 -19.48
C TYR A 25 6.85 -16.91 -18.88
N ARG A 26 5.74 -16.36 -19.38
CA ARG A 26 4.39 -16.75 -18.96
C ARG A 26 4.12 -18.22 -19.23
N TYR A 27 4.43 -18.72 -20.43
CA TYR A 27 4.24 -20.12 -20.79
C TYR A 27 5.08 -21.06 -19.92
N ALA A 28 6.31 -20.67 -19.59
CA ALA A 28 7.19 -21.45 -18.73
C ALA A 28 6.78 -21.46 -17.25
N ARG A 29 5.99 -20.47 -16.79
CA ARG A 29 5.57 -20.32 -15.38
C ARG A 29 4.09 -19.93 -15.25
N PRO A 30 3.14 -20.84 -15.60
CA PRO A 30 1.71 -20.54 -15.61
C PRO A 30 1.13 -20.14 -14.25
N ASP A 31 1.70 -20.64 -13.14
CA ASP A 31 1.22 -20.35 -11.77
C ASP A 31 1.62 -18.96 -11.25
N SER A 32 2.42 -18.20 -12.01
CA SER A 32 2.94 -16.90 -11.58
C SER A 32 2.10 -15.73 -12.12
N ARG A 33 1.06 -15.33 -11.37
CA ARG A 33 0.21 -14.13 -11.60
C ARG A 33 0.05 -13.76 -13.10
N PRO A 34 -0.68 -14.57 -13.88
CA PRO A 34 -0.66 -14.54 -15.35
C PRO A 34 -1.13 -13.21 -15.95
N ASP A 35 -2.02 -12.49 -15.26
CA ASP A 35 -2.68 -11.30 -15.80
C ASP A 35 -1.75 -10.09 -15.87
N THR A 36 -0.80 -9.96 -14.94
CA THR A 36 0.12 -8.81 -14.92
C THR A 36 1.27 -8.98 -15.93
N VAL A 37 1.75 -10.20 -16.16
CA VAL A 37 2.72 -10.48 -17.23
C VAL A 37 2.06 -10.25 -18.58
N LEU A 38 0.82 -10.74 -18.74
CA LEU A 38 0.07 -10.53 -19.97
C LEU A 38 -0.19 -9.05 -20.25
N ALA A 39 -0.67 -8.29 -19.26
CA ALA A 39 -0.92 -6.87 -19.45
C ALA A 39 0.34 -6.11 -19.90
N PHE A 40 1.50 -6.48 -19.36
CA PHE A 40 2.77 -5.87 -19.77
C PHE A 40 3.21 -6.34 -21.16
N ALA A 41 3.06 -7.63 -21.48
CA ALA A 41 3.29 -8.15 -22.82
C ALA A 41 2.42 -7.43 -23.86
N LEU A 42 1.11 -7.29 -23.59
CA LEU A 42 0.18 -6.56 -24.45
C LEU A 42 0.55 -5.08 -24.61
N LEU A 43 1.06 -4.44 -23.55
CA LEU A 43 1.58 -3.08 -23.64
C LEU A 43 2.81 -3.00 -24.57
N CYS A 44 3.78 -3.92 -24.44
CA CYS A 44 4.92 -3.99 -25.35
C CYS A 44 4.48 -4.24 -26.80
N ALA A 45 3.47 -5.10 -27.02
CA ALA A 45 2.90 -5.34 -28.34
C ALA A 45 2.22 -4.09 -28.90
N LEU A 46 1.46 -3.35 -28.08
CA LEU A 46 0.79 -2.11 -28.49
C LEU A 46 1.80 -1.02 -28.84
N ILE A 47 2.85 -0.85 -28.04
CA ILE A 47 3.94 0.10 -28.31
C ILE A 47 4.67 -0.30 -29.59
N SER A 48 5.01 -1.59 -29.75
CA SER A 48 5.66 -2.10 -30.95
C SER A 48 4.81 -1.87 -32.20
N ALA A 49 3.51 -2.18 -32.15
CA ALA A 49 2.57 -1.93 -33.24
C ALA A 49 2.46 -0.43 -33.57
N GLY A 50 2.49 0.44 -32.56
CA GLY A 50 2.55 1.90 -32.74
C GLY A 50 3.80 2.33 -33.51
N PHE A 51 4.98 1.86 -33.11
CA PHE A 51 6.25 2.18 -33.78
C PHE A 51 6.38 1.54 -35.18
N PHE A 52 5.82 0.36 -35.41
CA PHE A 52 5.69 -0.19 -36.76
C PHE A 52 4.79 0.72 -37.60
N GLY A 53 3.64 1.12 -37.06
CA GLY A 53 2.72 2.04 -37.72
C GLY A 53 3.36 3.38 -38.09
N THR A 54 4.14 3.99 -37.18
CA THR A 54 4.86 5.24 -37.47
C THR A 54 5.91 5.05 -38.56
N ALA A 55 6.62 3.92 -38.60
CA ALA A 55 7.58 3.64 -39.67
C ALA A 55 6.93 3.60 -41.07
N TYR A 56 5.70 3.08 -41.18
CA TYR A 56 4.93 3.08 -42.43
C TYR A 56 4.30 4.44 -42.76
N LEU A 57 3.92 5.21 -41.75
CA LEU A 57 3.31 6.54 -41.91
C LEU A 57 4.33 7.68 -42.08
N GLY A 58 5.63 7.39 -41.94
CA GLY A 58 6.72 8.36 -42.07
C GLY A 58 6.75 9.08 -43.42
N ASP A 59 6.43 8.36 -44.50
CA ASP A 59 6.36 8.92 -45.86
C ASP A 59 4.95 9.48 -46.19
N GLY A 60 4.02 9.45 -45.22
CA GLY A 60 2.66 9.93 -45.36
C GLY A 60 2.50 11.43 -45.11
N SER A 61 1.26 11.92 -45.15
CA SER A 61 0.94 13.31 -44.78
C SER A 61 1.40 13.67 -43.36
N LEU A 62 1.69 14.94 -43.11
CA LEU A 62 2.03 15.43 -41.76
C LEU A 62 0.95 15.08 -40.72
N ARG A 63 -0.32 15.06 -41.11
CA ARG A 63 -1.43 14.63 -40.23
C ARG A 63 -1.36 13.15 -39.88
N SER A 64 -0.99 12.29 -40.82
CA SER A 64 -0.77 10.87 -40.52
C SER A 64 0.44 10.64 -39.61
N GLN A 65 1.50 11.46 -39.74
CA GLN A 65 2.64 11.41 -38.81
C GLN A 65 2.21 11.77 -37.37
N VAL A 66 1.39 12.82 -37.22
CA VAL A 66 0.79 13.21 -35.94
C VAL A 66 -0.05 12.07 -35.36
N LEU A 67 -0.96 11.49 -36.15
CA LEU A 67 -1.79 10.36 -35.71
C LEU A 67 -0.96 9.17 -35.25
N GLY A 68 0.08 8.79 -36.02
CA GLY A 68 1.00 7.72 -35.65
C GLY A 68 1.71 8.02 -34.32
N SER A 69 2.22 9.24 -34.13
CA SER A 69 2.84 9.67 -32.88
C SER A 69 1.86 9.65 -31.70
N SER A 70 0.60 10.05 -31.91
CA SER A 70 -0.42 10.02 -30.86
C SER A 70 -0.81 8.60 -30.47
N MET A 71 -0.81 7.64 -31.40
CA MET A 71 -1.06 6.22 -31.09
C MET A 71 0.00 5.64 -30.16
N VAL A 72 1.29 5.95 -30.41
CA VAL A 72 2.39 5.59 -29.49
C VAL A 72 2.19 6.26 -28.13
N GLY A 73 1.85 7.56 -28.14
CA GLY A 73 1.56 8.31 -26.91
C GLY A 73 0.43 7.70 -26.07
N ILE A 74 -0.65 7.25 -26.70
CA ILE A 74 -1.77 6.57 -26.02
C ILE A 74 -1.28 5.29 -25.34
N ALA A 75 -0.49 4.48 -26.03
CA ALA A 75 0.03 3.24 -25.46
C ALA A 75 0.90 3.51 -24.22
N VAL A 76 1.86 4.43 -24.34
CA VAL A 76 2.79 4.78 -23.27
C VAL A 76 2.05 5.40 -22.07
N CYS A 77 1.18 6.38 -22.31
CA CYS A 77 0.40 7.02 -21.24
C CYS A 77 -0.54 6.04 -20.53
N THR A 78 -1.14 5.10 -21.25
CA THR A 78 -1.99 4.06 -20.65
C THR A 78 -1.17 3.18 -19.71
N GLY A 79 0.01 2.75 -20.15
CA GLY A 79 0.94 1.96 -19.34
C GLY A 79 1.31 2.67 -18.03
N TRP A 80 1.70 3.95 -18.11
CA TRP A 80 2.06 4.73 -16.93
C TRP A 80 0.87 5.06 -16.04
N SER A 81 -0.30 5.35 -16.61
CA SER A 81 -1.52 5.58 -15.84
C SER A 81 -1.88 4.36 -14.98
N ILE A 82 -1.83 3.17 -15.57
CA ILE A 82 -2.08 1.92 -14.83
C ILE A 82 -1.03 1.72 -13.75
N LEU A 83 0.25 1.97 -14.06
CA LEU A 83 1.32 1.81 -13.08
C LEU A 83 1.18 2.81 -11.92
N SER A 84 0.92 4.09 -12.19
CA SER A 84 0.74 5.12 -11.17
C SER A 84 -0.45 4.80 -10.25
N ILE A 85 -1.58 4.34 -10.80
CA ILE A 85 -2.72 3.87 -10.00
C ILE A 85 -2.30 2.68 -9.11
N LYS A 86 -1.57 1.71 -9.68
CA LYS A 86 -1.08 0.56 -8.90
C LYS A 86 -0.13 1.01 -7.79
N GLN A 87 0.79 1.93 -8.06
CA GLN A 87 1.69 2.47 -7.04
C GLN A 87 0.92 3.19 -5.93
N ALA A 88 -0.08 4.02 -6.28
CA ALA A 88 -0.90 4.74 -5.32
C ALA A 88 -1.68 3.80 -4.38
N ASN A 89 -2.06 2.60 -4.86
CA ASN A 89 -2.91 1.67 -4.12
C ASN A 89 -2.15 0.50 -3.47
N HIS A 90 -0.99 0.09 -4.01
CA HIS A 90 -0.33 -1.19 -3.65
C HIS A 90 1.10 -1.08 -3.13
N LEU A 91 1.80 0.06 -3.24
CA LEU A 91 3.14 0.19 -2.65
C LEU A 91 3.03 0.51 -1.17
N TRP A 92 2.74 -0.52 -0.36
CA TRP A 92 2.67 -0.42 1.10
C TRP A 92 4.04 -0.30 1.78
N ALA A 93 5.12 -0.59 1.03
CA ALA A 93 6.49 -0.66 1.57
C ALA A 93 7.21 0.70 1.60
N ALA A 94 6.75 1.69 0.82
CA ALA A 94 7.17 3.07 0.98
C ALA A 94 6.06 3.84 1.71
N GLU A 95 6.44 4.66 2.67
CA GLU A 95 5.59 5.72 3.21
C GLU A 95 5.33 6.75 2.10
N ILE A 96 4.43 6.42 1.17
CA ILE A 96 3.98 7.35 0.13
C ILE A 96 3.12 8.39 0.82
N SER A 97 3.53 9.66 0.70
CA SER A 97 2.80 10.77 1.31
C SER A 97 1.39 10.92 0.69
N PRO A 98 0.42 11.50 1.41
CA PRO A 98 -0.91 11.76 0.86
C PRO A 98 -0.87 12.56 -0.46
N ALA A 99 0.03 13.54 -0.56
CA ALA A 99 0.25 14.33 -1.77
C ALA A 99 0.78 13.49 -2.95
N GLU A 100 1.76 12.60 -2.72
CA GLU A 100 2.27 11.69 -3.75
C GLU A 100 1.16 10.72 -4.23
N ARG A 101 0.31 10.22 -3.33
CA ARG A 101 -0.85 9.39 -3.70
C ARG A 101 -1.87 10.15 -4.53
N PHE A 102 -2.19 11.38 -4.16
CA PHE A 102 -3.10 12.23 -4.90
C PHE A 102 -2.61 12.47 -6.33
N LEU A 103 -1.32 12.85 -6.47
CA LEU A 103 -0.69 13.04 -7.78
C LEU A 103 -0.72 11.75 -8.61
N LEU A 104 -0.29 10.62 -8.06
CA LEU A 104 -0.31 9.35 -8.79
C LEU A 104 -1.72 8.93 -9.24
N ARG A 105 -2.76 9.26 -8.47
CA ARG A 105 -4.17 9.02 -8.85
C ARG A 105 -4.68 9.98 -9.91
N SER A 106 -4.13 11.20 -10.01
CA SER A 106 -4.49 12.16 -11.04
C SER A 106 -3.83 11.89 -12.40
N CYS A 107 -2.78 11.07 -12.44
CA CYS A 107 -2.05 10.63 -13.64
C CYS A 107 -2.94 10.30 -14.86
N PRO A 108 -3.93 9.38 -14.80
CA PRO A 108 -4.78 9.05 -15.96
C PRO A 108 -5.52 10.26 -16.53
N TYR A 109 -5.97 11.18 -15.67
CA TYR A 109 -6.71 12.36 -16.11
C TYR A 109 -5.79 13.37 -16.77
N ILE A 110 -4.63 13.65 -16.17
CA ILE A 110 -3.68 14.63 -16.70
C ILE A 110 -3.06 14.12 -18.00
N LEU A 111 -2.63 12.85 -18.07
CA LEU A 111 -2.10 12.28 -19.31
C LEU A 111 -3.17 12.15 -20.39
N GLY A 112 -4.42 11.85 -20.03
CA GLY A 112 -5.54 11.84 -20.97
C GLY A 112 -5.80 13.22 -21.58
N ILE A 113 -5.81 14.27 -20.76
CA ILE A 113 -5.92 15.66 -21.22
C ILE A 113 -4.72 16.04 -22.08
N ALA A 114 -3.50 15.67 -21.67
CA ALA A 114 -2.28 15.94 -22.42
C ALA A 114 -2.31 15.30 -23.82
N ILE A 115 -2.78 14.06 -23.95
CA ILE A 115 -3.00 13.40 -25.25
C ILE A 115 -4.01 14.17 -26.09
N ALA A 116 -5.16 14.56 -25.50
CA ALA A 116 -6.20 15.29 -26.23
C ALA A 116 -5.69 16.64 -26.75
N ILE A 117 -4.94 17.38 -25.92
CA ILE A 117 -4.31 18.65 -26.30
C ILE A 117 -3.26 18.42 -27.39
N ASN A 118 -2.37 17.43 -27.22
CA ASN A 118 -1.34 17.10 -28.19
C ASN A 118 -1.95 16.75 -29.56
N LEU A 119 -2.98 15.90 -29.58
CA LEU A 119 -3.70 15.54 -30.80
C LEU A 119 -4.39 16.75 -31.43
N ALA A 120 -5.09 17.58 -30.65
CA ALA A 120 -5.73 18.79 -31.15
C ALA A 120 -4.72 19.76 -31.76
N LEU A 121 -3.60 20.02 -31.07
CA LEU A 121 -2.52 20.87 -31.58
C LEU A 121 -1.93 20.31 -32.87
N GLY A 122 -1.63 19.00 -32.93
CA GLY A 122 -1.06 18.39 -34.12
C GLY A 122 -2.02 18.31 -35.31
N MET A 123 -3.33 18.25 -35.07
CA MET A 123 -4.33 18.27 -36.14
C MET A 123 -4.60 19.68 -36.68
N LEU A 124 -4.58 20.68 -35.80
CA LEU A 124 -4.71 22.10 -36.17
C LEU A 124 -3.44 22.62 -36.85
N PHE A 125 -2.27 22.22 -36.35
CA PHE A 125 -0.96 22.61 -36.84
C PHE A 125 -0.14 21.34 -37.15
N PRO A 126 -0.32 20.73 -38.33
CA PRO A 126 0.41 19.53 -38.69
C PRO A 126 1.90 19.82 -38.78
N VAL A 127 2.70 18.97 -38.12
CA VAL A 127 4.15 19.14 -37.95
C VAL A 127 4.90 17.87 -38.36
N PRO A 128 6.16 17.98 -38.83
CA PRO A 128 6.97 16.83 -39.27
C PRO A 128 7.53 16.05 -38.07
N VAL A 129 6.64 15.30 -37.40
CA VAL A 129 6.98 14.59 -36.15
C VAL A 129 7.97 13.46 -36.37
N LEU A 130 7.89 12.78 -37.51
CA LEU A 130 8.67 11.57 -37.80
C LEU A 130 9.92 11.84 -38.64
N GLU A 131 10.07 13.04 -39.20
CA GLU A 131 11.25 13.44 -39.97
C GLU A 131 12.31 14.04 -39.02
N PHE A 132 13.14 13.20 -38.39
CA PHE A 132 14.02 13.64 -37.31
C PHE A 132 15.09 14.63 -37.77
N HIS A 133 15.55 14.53 -39.01
CA HIS A 133 16.57 15.41 -39.58
C HIS A 133 16.01 16.71 -40.17
N ALA A 134 14.69 16.80 -40.39
CA ALA A 134 14.07 17.99 -40.97
C ALA A 134 13.92 19.12 -39.94
N GLU A 135 14.07 20.35 -40.41
CA GLU A 135 13.73 21.55 -39.65
C GLU A 135 12.25 21.50 -39.23
N ALA A 136 12.00 21.80 -37.96
CA ALA A 136 10.64 21.82 -37.43
C ALA A 136 10.16 23.27 -37.28
N PRO A 137 8.89 23.55 -37.57
CA PRO A 137 8.34 24.89 -37.35
C PRO A 137 8.18 25.15 -35.83
N PRO A 138 8.14 26.42 -35.37
CA PRO A 138 8.09 26.75 -33.94
C PRO A 138 6.94 26.11 -33.16
N GLN A 139 5.81 25.83 -33.83
CA GLN A 139 4.64 25.14 -33.27
C GLN A 139 4.94 23.70 -32.83
N TYR A 140 6.06 23.12 -33.28
CA TYR A 140 6.50 21.78 -32.88
C TYR A 140 6.87 21.69 -31.40
N VAL A 141 7.43 22.77 -30.83
CA VAL A 141 7.81 22.82 -29.40
C VAL A 141 6.58 22.68 -28.50
N PRO A 142 5.54 23.55 -28.58
CA PRO A 142 4.36 23.40 -27.74
C PRO A 142 3.61 22.09 -28.01
N TYR A 143 3.59 21.60 -29.26
CA TYR A 143 3.05 20.27 -29.57
C TYR A 143 3.76 19.17 -28.77
N LYS A 144 5.10 19.11 -28.80
CA LYS A 144 5.88 18.09 -28.07
C LYS A 144 5.79 18.24 -26.55
N LEU A 145 5.90 19.47 -26.04
CA LEU A 145 5.85 19.74 -24.61
C LEU A 145 4.48 19.44 -23.99
N ALA A 146 3.39 19.62 -24.74
CA ALA A 146 2.04 19.35 -24.25
C ALA A 146 1.86 17.91 -23.73
N LEU A 147 2.55 16.94 -24.34
CA LEU A 147 2.52 15.54 -23.92
C LEU A 147 3.73 15.14 -23.07
N LEU A 148 4.94 15.47 -23.53
CA LEU A 148 6.16 14.97 -22.90
C LEU A 148 6.38 15.54 -21.50
N LEU A 149 5.96 16.78 -21.24
CA LEU A 149 6.17 17.42 -19.94
C LEU A 149 5.39 16.71 -18.83
N PRO A 150 4.05 16.53 -18.94
CA PRO A 150 3.31 15.78 -17.94
C PRO A 150 3.73 14.31 -17.87
N GLU A 151 4.04 13.67 -19.01
CA GLU A 151 4.56 12.30 -19.04
C GLU A 151 5.85 12.17 -18.22
N THR A 152 6.86 12.98 -18.52
CA THR A 152 8.16 12.96 -17.85
C THR A 152 8.02 13.24 -16.36
N PHE A 153 7.12 14.15 -15.97
CA PHE A 153 6.80 14.42 -14.57
C PHE A 153 6.25 13.18 -13.85
N TYR A 154 5.27 12.49 -14.44
CA TYR A 154 4.66 11.31 -13.82
C TYR A 154 5.59 10.10 -13.79
N VAL A 155 6.38 9.90 -14.84
CA VAL A 155 7.43 8.86 -14.85
C VAL A 155 8.49 9.16 -13.79
N GLY A 156 8.89 10.43 -13.62
CA GLY A 156 9.81 10.84 -12.56
C GLY A 156 9.25 10.64 -11.16
N LEU A 157 7.96 10.96 -10.95
CA LEU A 157 7.27 10.68 -9.70
C LEU A 157 7.25 9.17 -9.40
N SER A 158 6.98 8.35 -10.41
CA SER A 158 7.03 6.89 -10.32
C SER A 158 8.42 6.38 -9.93
N ALA A 159 9.47 6.91 -10.58
CA ALA A 159 10.86 6.58 -10.28
C ALA A 159 11.22 6.88 -8.82
N ARG A 160 10.84 8.07 -8.33
CA ARG A 160 11.03 8.49 -6.94
C ARG A 160 10.34 7.55 -5.95
N VAL A 161 9.10 7.17 -6.22
CA VAL A 161 8.33 6.26 -5.35
C VAL A 161 8.95 4.86 -5.32
N PHE A 162 9.41 4.34 -6.46
CA PHE A 162 10.15 3.08 -6.50
C PHE A 162 11.48 3.18 -5.75
N LEU A 163 12.21 4.29 -5.88
CA LEU A 163 13.48 4.49 -5.19
C LEU A 163 13.29 4.54 -3.66
N LYS A 164 12.26 5.26 -3.17
CA LYS A 164 11.86 5.21 -1.76
C LYS A 164 11.54 3.78 -1.32
N SER A 165 10.85 3.02 -2.18
CA SER A 165 10.50 1.61 -1.93
C SER A 165 11.70 0.65 -2.02
N ALA A 166 12.84 1.09 -2.53
CA ALA A 166 14.09 0.32 -2.57
C ALA A 166 15.00 0.61 -1.35
N GLY A 167 14.56 1.52 -0.47
CA GLY A 167 15.31 1.99 0.68
C GLY A 167 15.66 0.91 1.71
N PRO A 168 16.53 1.25 2.69
CA PRO A 168 17.02 0.32 3.70
C PRO A 168 15.93 -0.19 4.66
N SER A 169 14.77 0.46 4.71
CA SER A 169 13.60 0.02 5.48
C SER A 169 13.00 -1.30 4.99
N VAL A 170 13.26 -1.70 3.75
CA VAL A 170 12.76 -2.96 3.19
C VAL A 170 13.74 -4.09 3.49
N GLN A 171 13.35 -5.02 4.36
CA GLN A 171 14.25 -6.09 4.84
C GLN A 171 14.64 -7.12 3.76
N VAL A 172 13.89 -7.19 2.66
CA VAL A 172 14.10 -8.19 1.60
C VAL A 172 14.93 -7.59 0.47
N LEU A 173 16.17 -8.08 0.32
CA LEU A 173 17.09 -7.65 -0.74
C LEU A 173 16.45 -7.79 -2.14
N ARG A 174 15.71 -8.86 -2.42
CA ARG A 174 15.05 -9.02 -3.72
C ARG A 174 14.02 -7.93 -4.00
N ILE A 175 13.19 -7.56 -3.02
CA ILE A 175 12.20 -6.49 -3.18
C ILE A 175 12.91 -5.15 -3.37
N ARG A 176 14.02 -4.92 -2.66
CA ARG A 176 14.87 -3.74 -2.86
C ARG A 176 15.45 -3.68 -4.27
N LEU A 177 16.05 -4.77 -4.75
CA LEU A 177 16.58 -4.85 -6.12
C LEU A 177 15.47 -4.70 -7.16
N GLN A 178 14.32 -5.35 -6.97
CA GLN A 178 13.16 -5.22 -7.83
C GLN A 178 12.73 -3.76 -7.97
N ASN A 179 12.53 -3.07 -6.85
CA ASN A 179 12.13 -1.67 -6.83
C ASN A 179 13.25 -0.75 -7.36
N PHE A 180 14.52 -1.09 -7.13
CA PHE A 180 15.66 -0.37 -7.67
C PHE A 180 15.70 -0.46 -9.20
N PHE A 181 15.52 -1.64 -9.78
CA PHE A 181 15.47 -1.82 -11.24
C PHE A 181 14.28 -1.10 -11.86
N PHE A 182 13.11 -1.11 -11.21
CA PHE A 182 11.98 -0.30 -11.65
C PHE A 182 12.25 1.21 -11.54
N ALA A 183 12.90 1.67 -10.45
CA ALA A 183 13.30 3.07 -10.30
C ALA A 183 14.31 3.49 -11.39
N LEU A 184 15.31 2.67 -11.64
CA LEU A 184 16.34 2.90 -12.66
C LEU A 184 15.71 2.93 -14.05
N GLY A 185 14.84 1.97 -14.37
CA GLY A 185 14.10 1.95 -15.63
C GLY A 185 13.25 3.22 -15.82
N SER A 186 12.47 3.62 -14.81
CA SER A 186 11.70 4.87 -14.87
C SER A 186 12.60 6.10 -15.02
N ALA A 187 13.74 6.17 -14.33
CA ALA A 187 14.70 7.28 -14.46
C ALA A 187 15.33 7.35 -15.86
N VAL A 188 15.66 6.20 -16.46
CA VAL A 188 16.13 6.11 -17.84
C VAL A 188 15.06 6.62 -18.81
N LEU A 189 13.78 6.29 -18.57
CA LEU A 189 12.70 6.81 -19.42
C LEU A 189 12.47 8.32 -19.23
N VAL A 190 12.65 8.86 -18.03
CA VAL A 190 12.70 10.33 -17.82
C VAL A 190 13.79 10.95 -18.70
N ALA A 191 14.98 10.33 -18.76
CA ALA A 191 16.05 10.81 -19.63
C ALA A 191 15.64 10.78 -21.12
N VAL A 192 14.95 9.74 -21.59
CA VAL A 192 14.38 9.69 -22.95
C VAL A 192 13.40 10.85 -23.18
N GLY A 193 12.48 11.11 -22.25
CA GLY A 193 11.53 12.21 -22.34
C GLY A 193 12.20 13.58 -22.41
N LEU A 194 13.19 13.84 -21.55
CA LEU A 194 13.99 15.06 -21.57
C LEU A 194 14.78 15.21 -22.87
N GLN A 195 15.32 14.11 -23.38
CA GLN A 195 16.07 14.10 -24.63
C GLN A 195 15.16 14.40 -25.83
N ALA A 196 13.93 13.88 -25.84
CA ALA A 196 12.94 14.18 -26.86
C ALA A 196 12.50 15.66 -26.82
N MET A 197 12.40 16.28 -25.63
CA MET A 197 12.17 17.73 -25.50
C MET A 197 13.37 18.53 -26.04
N LEU A 198 14.59 18.13 -25.70
CA LEU A 198 15.81 18.77 -26.21
C LEU A 198 15.90 18.66 -27.73
N ASN A 199 15.56 17.50 -28.30
CA ASN A 199 15.49 17.31 -29.74
C ASN A 199 14.48 18.27 -30.39
N ALA A 200 13.32 18.49 -29.77
CA ALA A 200 12.34 19.45 -30.27
C ALA A 200 12.89 20.89 -30.29
N LEU A 201 13.64 21.29 -29.26
CA LEU A 201 14.30 22.60 -29.21
C LEU A 201 15.39 22.73 -30.27
N ILE A 202 16.22 21.71 -30.44
CA ILE A 202 17.31 21.70 -31.43
C ILE A 202 16.74 21.79 -32.86
N ARG A 203 15.68 21.02 -33.17
CA ARG A 203 15.08 21.03 -34.50
C ARG A 203 14.46 22.39 -34.89
N VAL A 204 14.02 23.17 -33.91
CA VAL A 204 13.38 24.48 -34.12
C VAL A 204 14.38 25.63 -34.07
N PHE A 205 15.33 25.62 -33.14
CA PHE A 205 16.17 26.78 -32.86
C PHE A 205 17.64 26.61 -33.28
N ALA A 206 18.13 25.38 -33.47
CA ALA A 206 19.54 25.18 -33.79
C ALA A 206 19.81 25.40 -35.29
N PRO A 207 20.94 26.03 -35.65
CA PRO A 207 21.40 26.12 -37.03
C PRO A 207 21.65 24.74 -37.63
N GLU A 208 21.50 24.62 -38.95
CA GLU A 208 21.62 23.36 -39.72
C GLU A 208 22.87 22.54 -39.38
N ARG A 209 24.05 23.17 -39.33
CA ARG A 209 25.32 22.51 -38.97
C ARG A 209 25.30 21.81 -37.61
N TYR A 210 24.60 22.40 -36.63
CA TYR A 210 24.47 21.79 -35.30
C TYR A 210 23.44 20.67 -35.29
N ARG A 211 22.38 20.78 -36.11
CA ARG A 211 21.38 19.71 -36.26
C ARG A 211 21.99 18.44 -36.85
N GLU A 212 22.79 18.57 -37.91
CA GLU A 212 23.47 17.44 -38.54
C GLU A 212 24.41 16.69 -37.59
N LEU A 213 25.04 17.41 -36.64
CA LEU A 213 25.92 16.81 -35.63
C LEU A 213 25.15 16.20 -34.45
N LEU A 214 24.16 16.91 -33.91
CA LEU A 214 23.51 16.55 -32.65
C LEU A 214 22.40 15.51 -32.82
N ILE A 215 21.63 15.56 -33.91
CA ILE A 215 20.49 14.65 -34.13
C ILE A 215 20.94 13.18 -34.16
N PRO A 216 22.00 12.77 -34.88
CA PRO A 216 22.46 11.38 -34.85
C PRO A 216 22.89 10.91 -33.46
N PHE A 217 23.53 11.79 -32.68
CA PHE A 217 23.93 11.49 -31.30
C PHE A 217 22.71 11.27 -30.41
N LEU A 218 21.71 12.15 -30.51
CA LEU A 218 20.43 12.02 -29.79
C LEU A 218 19.72 10.71 -30.20
N LEU A 219 19.52 10.44 -31.48
CA LEU A 219 18.85 9.20 -31.90
C LEU A 219 19.59 7.94 -31.41
N SER A 220 20.93 7.96 -31.43
CA SER A 220 21.74 6.85 -30.92
C SER A 220 21.59 6.68 -29.40
N SER A 221 21.61 7.78 -28.64
CA SER A 221 21.42 7.73 -27.18
C SER A 221 19.99 7.36 -26.80
N GLU A 222 18.98 7.78 -27.56
CA GLU A 222 17.57 7.40 -27.36
C GLU A 222 17.39 5.89 -27.52
N PHE A 223 18.00 5.30 -28.55
CA PHE A 223 17.98 3.86 -28.75
C PHE A 223 18.68 3.12 -27.60
N ALA A 224 19.87 3.56 -27.19
CA ALA A 224 20.60 2.97 -26.07
C ALA A 224 19.83 3.06 -24.75
N LEU A 225 19.22 4.21 -24.45
CA LEU A 225 18.36 4.41 -23.29
C LEU A 225 17.11 3.52 -23.35
N THR A 226 16.51 3.34 -24.53
CA THR A 226 15.36 2.43 -24.71
C THR A 226 15.72 0.98 -24.40
N ILE A 227 16.89 0.51 -24.87
CA ILE A 227 17.41 -0.82 -24.52
C ILE A 227 17.62 -0.93 -23.01
N ALA A 228 18.28 0.07 -22.40
CA ALA A 228 18.53 0.09 -20.96
C ALA A 228 17.24 0.08 -20.14
N PHE A 229 16.21 0.83 -20.57
CA PHE A 229 14.88 0.83 -19.97
C PHE A 229 14.26 -0.57 -20.01
N ILE A 230 14.21 -1.20 -21.18
CA ILE A 230 13.63 -2.53 -21.35
C ILE A 230 14.37 -3.56 -20.50
N PHE A 231 15.71 -3.52 -20.49
CA PHE A 231 16.53 -4.39 -19.65
C PHE A 231 16.20 -4.23 -18.15
N CYS A 232 16.17 -2.99 -17.66
CA CYS A 232 15.83 -2.71 -16.25
C CYS A 232 14.42 -3.20 -15.92
N PHE A 233 13.46 -2.94 -16.80
CA PHE A 233 12.06 -3.30 -16.55
C PHE A 233 11.84 -4.81 -16.59
N VAL A 234 12.41 -5.52 -17.57
CA VAL A 234 12.37 -6.99 -17.65
C VAL A 234 13.04 -7.60 -16.42
N THR A 235 14.20 -7.08 -16.00
CA THR A 235 14.90 -7.55 -14.79
C THR A 235 14.04 -7.33 -13.54
N GLY A 236 13.43 -6.15 -13.39
CA GLY A 236 12.47 -5.85 -12.32
C GLY A 236 11.27 -6.80 -12.35
N ALA A 237 10.72 -7.10 -13.52
CA ALA A 237 9.63 -8.05 -13.68
C ALA A 237 10.05 -9.48 -13.28
N VAL A 238 11.19 -9.97 -13.77
CA VAL A 238 11.72 -11.30 -13.42
C VAL A 238 11.93 -11.41 -11.89
N LEU A 239 12.47 -10.38 -11.24
CA LEU A 239 12.61 -10.33 -9.79
C LEU A 239 11.25 -10.30 -9.06
N HIS A 240 10.23 -9.69 -9.65
CA HIS A 240 8.87 -9.70 -9.12
C HIS A 240 8.26 -11.12 -9.14
N TYR A 241 8.45 -11.85 -10.24
CA TYR A 241 7.83 -13.15 -10.47
C TYR A 241 8.66 -14.34 -9.96
N THR A 242 9.94 -14.17 -9.67
CA THR A 242 10.79 -15.17 -8.96
C THR A 242 10.51 -15.20 -7.45
N LYS A 243 9.22 -15.10 -7.10
CA LYS A 243 8.77 -14.93 -5.72
C LYS A 243 8.84 -16.25 -4.94
N ASN A 244 9.84 -16.39 -4.07
CA ASN A 244 9.91 -17.52 -3.14
C ASN A 244 8.84 -17.39 -2.04
N GLU A 245 8.46 -18.52 -1.43
CA GLU A 245 7.49 -18.55 -0.32
C GLU A 245 7.89 -17.63 0.83
N ARG A 246 9.20 -17.55 1.13
CA ARG A 246 9.75 -16.60 2.12
C ARG A 246 9.35 -15.16 1.82
N ASP A 247 9.34 -14.73 0.56
CA ASP A 247 8.97 -13.35 0.24
C ASP A 247 7.45 -13.14 0.20
N LYS A 248 6.67 -14.19 -0.05
CA LYS A 248 5.20 -14.14 0.12
C LYS A 248 4.86 -13.90 1.59
N ILE A 249 5.58 -14.58 2.45
CA ILE A 249 5.57 -14.42 3.90
C ILE A 249 5.94 -12.97 4.30
N VAL A 250 7.07 -12.43 3.83
CA VAL A 250 7.49 -11.08 4.23
C VAL A 250 6.51 -10.02 3.74
N GLU A 251 6.02 -10.10 2.50
CA GLU A 251 5.02 -9.15 1.99
C GLU A 251 3.73 -9.18 2.82
N ARG A 252 3.29 -10.37 3.25
CA ARG A 252 2.12 -10.51 4.13
C ARG A 252 2.37 -9.94 5.52
N PHE A 253 3.57 -10.15 6.08
CA PHE A 253 3.95 -9.54 7.35
C PHE A 253 3.98 -8.01 7.27
N VAL A 254 4.55 -7.44 6.20
CA VAL A 254 4.54 -5.98 5.97
C VAL A 254 3.11 -5.45 5.89
N ARG A 255 2.23 -6.11 5.13
CA ARG A 255 0.79 -5.73 5.07
C ARG A 255 0.13 -5.80 6.43
N TRP A 256 0.37 -6.87 7.17
CA TRP A 256 -0.14 -7.05 8.53
C TRP A 256 0.35 -5.91 9.45
N SER A 257 1.65 -5.58 9.41
CA SER A 257 2.24 -4.51 10.23
C SER A 257 1.69 -3.12 9.90
N ALA A 258 1.39 -2.85 8.62
CA ALA A 258 0.80 -1.58 8.20
C ALA A 258 -0.64 -1.45 8.69
N GLN A 259 -1.45 -2.50 8.52
CA GLN A 259 -2.82 -2.53 9.07
C GLN A 259 -2.82 -2.43 10.58
N ARG A 260 -1.82 -3.02 11.23
CA ARG A 260 -1.64 -2.92 12.67
C ARG A 260 -1.35 -1.49 13.11
N ARG A 261 -0.42 -0.81 12.47
CA ARG A 261 -0.14 0.60 12.78
C ARG A 261 -1.37 1.49 12.64
N ILE A 262 -2.21 1.25 11.62
CA ILE A 262 -3.49 1.96 11.47
C ILE A 262 -4.42 1.71 12.66
N LEU A 263 -4.53 0.45 13.10
CA LEU A 263 -5.34 0.10 14.27
C LEU A 263 -4.79 0.72 15.56
N GLU A 264 -3.47 0.67 15.78
CA GLU A 264 -2.83 1.28 16.97
C GLU A 264 -3.01 2.79 16.99
N HIS A 265 -2.89 3.45 15.85
CA HIS A 265 -3.16 4.88 15.74
C HIS A 265 -4.61 5.19 16.05
N ALA A 266 -5.56 4.43 15.52
CA ALA A 266 -6.98 4.59 15.83
C ALA A 266 -7.29 4.36 17.32
N LEU A 267 -6.65 3.36 17.95
CA LEU A 267 -6.77 3.12 19.40
C LEU A 267 -6.15 4.27 20.22
N TRP A 268 -5.04 4.84 19.75
CA TRP A 268 -4.41 6.00 20.38
C TRP A 268 -5.28 7.25 20.26
N GLU A 269 -5.83 7.55 19.09
CA GLU A 269 -6.78 8.66 18.89
C GLU A 269 -8.04 8.49 19.76
N LEU A 270 -8.52 7.25 19.90
CA LEU A 270 -9.65 6.91 20.76
C LEU A 270 -9.37 7.18 22.24
N SER A 271 -8.09 7.19 22.65
CA SER A 271 -7.64 7.56 24.00
C SER A 271 -7.86 9.06 24.31
N GLY A 272 -8.25 9.86 23.31
CA GLY A 272 -8.65 11.26 23.45
C GLY A 272 -10.12 11.46 23.89
N SER A 273 -10.89 12.24 23.12
CA SER A 273 -12.23 12.72 23.50
C SER A 273 -13.27 11.61 23.72
N VAL A 274 -13.25 10.54 22.91
CA VAL A 274 -14.16 9.38 23.02
C VAL A 274 -13.92 8.61 24.33
N CYS A 275 -12.67 8.59 24.80
CA CYS A 275 -12.33 7.99 26.08
C CYS A 275 -13.03 8.68 27.26
N ARG A 276 -13.48 9.94 27.16
CA ARG A 276 -14.21 10.60 28.26
C ARG A 276 -15.55 9.93 28.54
N GLU A 277 -16.28 9.55 27.50
CA GLU A 277 -17.58 8.87 27.64
C GLU A 277 -17.42 7.49 28.29
N TYR A 278 -16.34 6.77 27.96
CA TYR A 278 -16.03 5.44 28.49
C TYR A 278 -15.03 5.46 29.66
N SER A 279 -14.64 6.64 30.16
CA SER A 279 -13.56 6.81 31.14
C SER A 279 -13.93 6.16 32.47
N ALA A 280 -15.18 6.32 32.89
CA ALA A 280 -15.71 5.67 34.09
C ALA A 280 -15.62 4.15 33.99
N THR A 281 -15.97 3.57 32.84
CA THR A 281 -15.91 2.11 32.63
C THR A 281 -14.47 1.60 32.55
N LEU A 282 -13.57 2.32 31.89
CA LEU A 282 -12.15 1.98 31.87
C LEU A 282 -11.55 2.06 33.28
N ALA A 283 -11.93 3.05 34.08
CA ALA A 283 -11.55 3.14 35.47
C ALA A 283 -12.08 1.95 36.28
N LYS A 284 -13.36 1.56 36.10
CA LYS A 284 -13.97 0.38 36.76
C LYS A 284 -13.21 -0.88 36.40
N LEU A 285 -12.93 -1.09 35.12
CA LEU A 285 -12.18 -2.23 34.64
C LEU A 285 -10.76 -2.25 35.23
N SER A 286 -10.07 -1.12 35.30
CA SER A 286 -8.73 -1.03 35.89
C SER A 286 -8.73 -1.34 37.40
N ALA A 287 -9.78 -0.91 38.13
CA ALA A 287 -9.93 -1.18 39.55
C ALA A 287 -10.24 -2.66 39.81
N ALA A 288 -11.15 -3.24 39.02
CA ALA A 288 -11.49 -4.66 39.06
C ALA A 288 -10.30 -5.56 38.68
N ALA A 289 -9.51 -5.15 37.70
CA ALA A 289 -8.30 -5.86 37.28
C ALA A 289 -7.24 -5.84 38.39
N ARG A 290 -7.09 -4.71 39.10
CA ARG A 290 -6.22 -4.60 40.29
C ARG A 290 -6.69 -5.46 41.46
N ASP A 291 -8.00 -5.53 41.72
CA ASP A 291 -8.57 -6.43 42.74
C ASP A 291 -8.30 -7.91 42.39
N LEU A 292 -8.48 -8.29 41.12
CA LEU A 292 -8.15 -9.65 40.65
C LEU A 292 -6.66 -9.97 40.78
N GLN A 293 -5.79 -9.02 40.43
CA GLN A 293 -4.35 -9.16 40.55
C GLN A 293 -3.94 -9.38 42.02
N ARG A 294 -4.38 -8.50 42.93
CA ARG A 294 -4.09 -8.59 44.36
C ARG A 294 -4.52 -9.93 44.95
N ARG A 295 -5.74 -10.37 44.66
CA ARG A 295 -6.24 -11.68 45.11
C ARG A 295 -5.45 -12.84 44.52
N SER A 296 -4.94 -12.68 43.30
CA SER A 296 -4.07 -13.69 42.72
C SER A 296 -2.70 -13.74 43.40
N GLU A 297 -2.13 -12.60 43.78
CA GLU A 297 -0.87 -12.53 44.53
C GLU A 297 -1.03 -13.23 45.88
N GLU A 298 -2.13 -12.95 46.62
CA GLU A 298 -2.47 -13.60 47.88
C GLU A 298 -2.65 -15.14 47.73
N GLU A 299 -3.28 -15.62 46.65
CA GLU A 299 -3.47 -17.05 46.38
C GLU A 299 -2.23 -17.78 45.81
N THR A 300 -1.28 -17.03 45.23
CA THR A 300 -0.04 -17.62 44.68
C THR A 300 0.91 -18.01 45.81
N GLU A 301 0.86 -17.28 46.94
CA GLU A 301 1.52 -17.68 48.20
C GLU A 301 0.95 -19.00 48.77
N GLU A 302 -0.28 -19.35 48.40
CA GLU A 302 -0.97 -20.59 48.81
C GLU A 302 -0.87 -21.74 47.78
N GLY A 303 -0.12 -21.58 46.68
CA GLY A 303 0.19 -22.66 45.72
C GLY A 303 -0.83 -22.87 44.58
N SER A 304 -1.71 -21.90 44.30
CA SER A 304 -2.65 -21.96 43.17
C SER A 304 -2.02 -21.54 41.83
N SER A 305 -2.35 -22.26 40.75
CA SER A 305 -1.61 -22.25 39.47
C SER A 305 -2.10 -21.27 38.38
N ARG A 306 -2.99 -20.31 38.69
CA ARG A 306 -3.45 -19.33 37.69
C ARG A 306 -3.51 -17.90 38.26
N ALA A 307 -2.35 -17.27 38.31
CA ALA A 307 -2.21 -15.86 38.66
C ALA A 307 -2.74 -14.94 37.54
N PHE A 308 -3.59 -13.97 37.89
CA PHE A 308 -3.97 -12.86 37.02
C PHE A 308 -2.81 -11.87 36.93
N SER A 309 -2.21 -11.73 35.74
CA SER A 309 -0.97 -10.99 35.55
C SER A 309 -1.18 -9.52 35.16
N THR A 310 -0.14 -8.70 35.28
CA THR A 310 -0.14 -7.31 34.74
C THR A 310 -0.37 -7.28 33.21
N GLY A 311 0.04 -8.34 32.50
CA GLY A 311 -0.26 -8.51 31.07
C GLY A 311 -1.75 -8.72 30.79
N ASP A 312 -2.46 -9.38 31.71
CA ASP A 312 -3.90 -9.64 31.60
C ASP A 312 -4.73 -8.35 31.80
N VAL A 313 -4.26 -7.43 32.65
CA VAL A 313 -4.84 -6.09 32.78
C VAL A 313 -4.82 -5.36 31.44
N ARG A 314 -3.64 -5.28 30.81
CA ARG A 314 -3.46 -4.60 29.50
C ARG A 314 -4.33 -5.24 28.42
N ARG A 315 -4.39 -6.58 28.38
CA ARG A 315 -5.24 -7.32 27.43
C ARG A 315 -6.71 -7.00 27.61
N ALA A 316 -7.20 -6.89 28.85
CA ALA A 316 -8.58 -6.53 29.13
C ALA A 316 -8.91 -5.11 28.66
N GLU A 317 -8.02 -4.14 28.94
CA GLU A 317 -8.17 -2.74 28.49
C GLU A 317 -8.14 -2.63 26.96
N ASP A 318 -7.17 -3.25 26.31
CA ASP A 318 -7.04 -3.26 24.86
C ASP A 318 -8.26 -3.90 24.18
N THR A 319 -8.80 -4.96 24.77
CA THR A 319 -10.02 -5.62 24.28
C THR A 319 -11.22 -4.68 24.33
N LEU A 320 -11.41 -3.98 25.46
CA LEU A 320 -12.49 -3.01 25.60
C LEU A 320 -12.33 -1.84 24.63
N ARG A 321 -11.12 -1.30 24.46
CA ARG A 321 -10.83 -0.21 23.51
C ARG A 321 -11.14 -0.61 22.07
N VAL A 322 -10.79 -1.82 21.66
CA VAL A 322 -11.14 -2.34 20.33
C VAL A 322 -12.65 -2.49 20.18
N LEU A 323 -13.37 -2.96 21.20
CA LEU A 323 -14.85 -3.03 21.17
C LEU A 323 -15.51 -1.65 21.07
N ILE A 324 -14.97 -0.64 21.75
CA ILE A 324 -15.42 0.75 21.62
C ILE A 324 -15.17 1.23 20.18
N LEU A 325 -13.97 0.99 19.63
CA LEU A 325 -13.63 1.38 18.26
C LEU A 325 -14.57 0.74 17.21
N LEU A 326 -14.97 -0.51 17.41
CA LEU A 326 -15.86 -1.22 16.50
C LEU A 326 -17.29 -0.66 16.51
N ASN A 327 -17.77 -0.21 17.67
CA ASN A 327 -19.14 0.27 17.86
C ASN A 327 -19.26 1.80 17.87
N SER A 328 -18.16 2.54 17.77
CA SER A 328 -18.18 4.00 17.71
C SER A 328 -18.72 4.46 16.35
N GLU A 329 -19.84 5.20 16.37
CA GLU A 329 -20.38 5.89 15.19
C GLU A 329 -19.69 7.23 14.89
N SER A 330 -18.62 7.56 15.61
CA SER A 330 -17.95 8.85 15.46
C SER A 330 -17.43 9.07 14.03
N HIS A 331 -17.72 10.27 13.50
CA HIS A 331 -17.38 10.65 12.13
C HIS A 331 -15.89 10.48 11.79
N SER A 332 -15.00 10.61 12.79
CA SER A 332 -13.54 10.44 12.66
C SER A 332 -13.12 9.04 12.22
N PHE A 333 -13.87 7.99 12.56
CA PHE A 333 -13.51 6.60 12.24
C PHE A 333 -14.41 5.97 11.15
N SER A 334 -15.40 6.72 10.65
CA SER A 334 -16.36 6.27 9.63
C SER A 334 -15.69 5.82 8.32
N GLU A 335 -14.59 6.45 7.93
CA GLU A 335 -13.80 6.05 6.76
C GLU A 335 -13.01 4.75 6.97
N LEU A 336 -12.66 4.43 8.22
CA LEU A 336 -11.73 3.34 8.55
C LEU A 336 -12.36 1.93 8.40
N LYS A 337 -13.68 1.82 8.25
CA LYS A 337 -14.46 0.56 8.24
C LYS A 337 -13.87 -0.48 9.23
N PRO A 338 -13.91 -0.21 10.55
CA PRO A 338 -13.16 -0.96 11.58
C PRO A 338 -13.34 -2.47 11.52
N HIS A 339 -14.56 -2.93 11.24
CA HIS A 339 -14.91 -4.34 11.06
C HIS A 339 -14.11 -5.03 9.93
N ARG A 340 -13.93 -4.34 8.80
CA ARG A 340 -13.17 -4.86 7.65
C ARG A 340 -11.68 -4.90 7.95
N LEU A 341 -11.16 -3.88 8.62
CA LEU A 341 -9.77 -3.82 9.06
C LEU A 341 -9.46 -4.99 10.00
N MET A 342 -10.30 -5.19 11.02
CA MET A 342 -10.13 -6.28 12.00
C MET A 342 -10.19 -7.67 11.35
N LYS A 343 -11.17 -7.91 10.47
CA LYS A 343 -11.29 -9.20 9.76
C LYS A 343 -10.04 -9.48 8.92
N THR A 344 -9.54 -8.46 8.21
CA THR A 344 -8.35 -8.61 7.36
C THR A 344 -7.10 -8.86 8.19
N LEU A 345 -6.93 -8.12 9.29
CA LEU A 345 -5.79 -8.25 10.17
C LEU A 345 -5.77 -9.61 10.88
N ASN A 346 -6.93 -10.09 11.37
CA ASN A 346 -7.04 -11.41 11.99
C ASN A 346 -6.73 -12.54 10.99
N HIS A 347 -7.22 -12.44 9.75
CA HIS A 347 -6.92 -13.42 8.70
C HIS A 347 -5.43 -13.47 8.36
N LEU A 348 -4.79 -12.29 8.22
CA LEU A 348 -3.35 -12.21 7.99
C LEU A 348 -2.56 -12.77 9.16
N HIS A 349 -2.95 -12.44 10.40
CA HIS A 349 -2.27 -12.94 11.59
C HIS A 349 -2.36 -14.46 11.68
N LEU A 350 -3.55 -15.06 11.55
CA LEU A 350 -3.72 -16.51 11.58
C LEU A 350 -2.90 -17.24 10.51
N TYR A 351 -2.80 -16.65 9.32
CA TYR A 351 -1.98 -17.21 8.25
C TYR A 351 -0.48 -17.15 8.59
N LEU A 352 -0.02 -16.04 9.17
CA LEU A 352 1.38 -15.85 9.57
C LEU A 352 1.73 -16.71 10.80
N ALA A 353 0.83 -16.87 11.76
CA ALA A 353 1.05 -17.71 12.94
C ALA A 353 1.10 -19.21 12.58
N ARG A 354 0.30 -19.66 11.60
CA ARG A 354 0.30 -21.07 11.14
C ARG A 354 1.58 -21.47 10.39
N ASN A 355 2.36 -20.52 9.88
CA ASN A 355 3.64 -20.82 9.24
C ASN A 355 4.74 -20.87 10.30
N HIS A 356 5.27 -22.06 10.59
CA HIS A 356 6.40 -22.22 11.52
C HIS A 356 7.65 -21.42 11.10
N ALA A 357 7.82 -21.19 9.79
CA ALA A 357 8.91 -20.37 9.25
C ALA A 357 8.75 -18.87 9.54
N THR A 358 7.60 -18.40 10.04
CA THR A 358 7.32 -17.00 10.36
C THR A 358 7.11 -16.72 11.83
N SER A 359 6.55 -17.68 12.56
CA SER A 359 6.34 -17.56 14.02
C SER A 359 7.68 -17.54 14.79
N ALA A 360 8.68 -18.29 14.30
CA ALA A 360 10.02 -18.34 14.89
C ALA A 360 10.97 -17.21 14.44
N VAL A 361 10.59 -16.41 13.44
CA VAL A 361 11.44 -15.33 12.93
C VAL A 361 11.21 -14.07 13.75
N SER A 362 12.28 -13.56 14.35
CA SER A 362 12.31 -12.24 14.99
C SER A 362 12.26 -11.15 13.94
N TRP A 363 11.14 -10.44 13.87
CA TRP A 363 10.96 -9.34 12.92
C TRP A 363 11.49 -8.05 13.52
N ARG A 364 12.44 -7.39 12.87
CA ARG A 364 12.92 -6.08 13.32
C ARG A 364 11.95 -4.99 12.88
N ILE A 365 11.08 -4.51 13.76
CA ILE A 365 10.26 -3.34 13.45
C ILE A 365 11.11 -2.12 13.80
N ALA A 366 11.38 -1.26 12.82
CA ALA A 366 12.00 0.03 13.08
C ALA A 366 10.95 0.90 13.79
N ASP A 367 11.08 1.02 15.10
CA ASP A 367 10.29 1.98 15.86
C ASP A 367 10.89 3.37 15.63
N GLY A 368 10.09 4.29 15.10
CA GLY A 368 10.54 5.65 14.78
C GLY A 368 11.06 6.44 15.99
N ASN A 369 10.77 5.97 17.21
CA ASN A 369 11.08 6.68 18.46
C ASN A 369 12.24 6.08 19.26
N SER A 370 12.68 4.84 19.02
CA SER A 370 13.59 4.15 19.95
C SER A 370 15.01 3.91 19.42
N GLY A 371 15.32 4.22 18.15
CA GLY A 371 16.67 4.09 17.58
C GLY A 371 17.22 2.66 17.50
N PHE A 372 16.61 1.70 18.21
CA PHE A 372 16.97 0.29 18.23
C PHE A 372 15.85 -0.54 17.61
N PRO A 373 16.16 -1.46 16.68
CA PRO A 373 15.16 -2.33 16.08
C PRO A 373 14.60 -3.27 17.15
N VAL A 374 13.31 -3.13 17.47
CA VAL A 374 12.62 -4.02 18.42
C VAL A 374 12.42 -5.37 17.72
N VAL A 375 12.86 -6.43 18.39
CA VAL A 375 12.62 -7.81 17.96
C VAL A 375 11.17 -8.17 18.28
N TYR A 376 10.35 -8.26 17.25
CA TYR A 376 8.93 -8.59 17.33
C TYR A 376 8.70 -10.08 17.10
N CYS A 377 7.95 -10.72 18.00
CA CYS A 377 7.52 -12.12 17.89
C CYS A 377 6.00 -12.15 17.70
N LEU A 378 5.55 -12.73 16.58
CA LEU A 378 4.13 -12.76 16.21
C LEU A 378 3.27 -13.49 17.24
N ASP A 379 3.79 -14.59 17.80
CA ASP A 379 3.12 -15.43 18.79
C ASP A 379 2.91 -14.72 20.14
N ARG A 380 3.59 -13.61 20.37
CA ARG A 380 3.51 -12.81 21.59
C ARG A 380 2.80 -11.46 21.37
N ASP A 381 2.12 -11.26 20.25
CA ASP A 381 1.35 -10.04 20.00
C ASP A 381 0.20 -9.92 21.03
N PRO A 382 0.25 -8.94 21.96
CA PRO A 382 -0.74 -8.84 23.03
C PRO A 382 -2.15 -8.58 22.52
N LEU A 383 -2.28 -7.94 21.37
CA LEU A 383 -3.57 -7.61 20.77
C LEU A 383 -4.08 -8.74 19.87
N HIS A 384 -3.26 -9.72 19.47
CA HIS A 384 -3.75 -10.85 18.66
C HIS A 384 -4.79 -11.66 19.41
N ASP A 385 -4.49 -12.05 20.65
CA ASP A 385 -5.41 -12.80 21.51
C ASP A 385 -6.74 -12.03 21.66
N SER A 386 -6.66 -10.72 21.91
CA SER A 386 -7.83 -9.83 22.00
C SER A 386 -8.64 -9.81 20.72
N LEU A 387 -8.00 -9.60 19.56
CA LEU A 387 -8.66 -9.52 18.25
C LEU A 387 -9.32 -10.84 17.84
N LEU A 388 -8.68 -11.97 18.13
CA LEU A 388 -9.23 -13.29 17.86
C LEU A 388 -10.52 -13.53 18.65
N LYS A 389 -10.52 -13.16 19.94
CA LYS A 389 -11.66 -13.33 20.84
C LYS A 389 -12.81 -12.36 20.51
N ILE A 390 -12.50 -11.11 20.19
CA ILE A 390 -13.49 -10.12 19.71
C ILE A 390 -14.10 -10.58 18.37
N HIS A 391 -13.29 -11.10 17.45
CA HIS A 391 -13.83 -11.63 16.21
C HIS A 391 -14.83 -12.75 16.49
N ARG A 392 -14.52 -13.70 17.38
CA ARG A 392 -15.46 -14.76 17.79
C ARG A 392 -16.73 -14.20 18.43
N LEU A 393 -16.61 -13.15 19.25
CA LEU A 393 -17.74 -12.47 19.88
C LEU A 393 -18.70 -11.88 18.84
N ASN A 394 -18.17 -11.25 17.78
CA ASN A 394 -18.96 -10.59 16.74
C ASN A 394 -19.35 -11.49 15.56
N SER A 395 -18.71 -12.64 15.37
CA SER A 395 -18.93 -13.52 14.20
C SER A 395 -19.90 -14.67 14.45
N CYS A 396 -20.39 -14.84 15.68
CA CYS A 396 -21.19 -16.02 16.01
C CYS A 396 -22.70 -15.74 16.00
N ASP A 397 -23.41 -16.47 15.12
CA ASP A 397 -24.81 -16.93 15.25
C ASP A 397 -25.08 -17.77 16.54
N LEU A 398 -24.15 -17.78 17.49
CA LEU A 398 -24.27 -18.52 18.74
C LEU A 398 -25.05 -17.67 19.72
N SER A 399 -26.31 -18.01 19.89
CA SER A 399 -27.23 -17.40 20.86
C SER A 399 -26.69 -17.44 22.31
N ARG A 400 -25.60 -18.18 22.60
CA ARG A 400 -24.94 -18.33 23.92
C ARG A 400 -23.43 -18.71 23.80
N PRO A 401 -22.48 -17.77 23.81
CA PRO A 401 -21.05 -18.11 23.91
C PRO A 401 -20.70 -18.67 25.30
N ASN A 402 -19.90 -19.74 25.37
CA ASN A 402 -19.42 -20.31 26.64
C ASN A 402 -18.26 -19.46 27.20
N LEU A 403 -18.59 -18.32 27.80
CA LEU A 403 -17.63 -17.37 28.37
C LEU A 403 -16.93 -17.88 29.64
N ILE A 404 -17.42 -18.95 30.28
CA ILE A 404 -16.79 -19.54 31.48
C ILE A 404 -15.45 -20.18 31.13
N ALA A 405 -15.35 -20.79 29.95
CA ALA A 405 -14.14 -21.43 29.44
C ALA A 405 -13.06 -20.42 29.00
N GLU A 406 -13.42 -19.15 28.88
CA GLU A 406 -12.54 -18.09 28.41
C GLU A 406 -11.61 -17.56 29.52
N PRO A 407 -10.48 -16.91 29.19
CA PRO A 407 -9.57 -16.37 30.19
C PRO A 407 -10.20 -15.19 30.95
N GLN A 408 -9.78 -14.99 32.20
CA GLN A 408 -10.40 -14.01 33.11
C GLN A 408 -10.31 -12.57 32.58
N TRP A 409 -9.22 -12.20 31.88
CA TRP A 409 -9.10 -10.87 31.27
C TRP A 409 -10.17 -10.61 30.21
N PHE A 410 -10.52 -11.64 29.43
CA PHE A 410 -11.55 -11.52 28.40
C PHE A 410 -12.93 -11.44 29.03
N GLN A 411 -13.19 -12.28 30.04
CA GLN A 411 -14.41 -12.21 30.84
C GLN A 411 -14.61 -10.81 31.45
N LEU A 412 -13.55 -10.21 31.99
CA LEU A 412 -13.59 -8.86 32.57
C LEU A 412 -13.91 -7.79 31.51
N ALA A 413 -13.26 -7.86 30.34
CA ALA A 413 -13.52 -6.94 29.24
C ALA A 413 -14.95 -7.04 28.70
N VAL A 414 -15.52 -8.27 28.64
CA VAL A 414 -16.89 -8.51 28.18
C VAL A 414 -17.93 -7.96 29.17
N ILE A 415 -17.69 -8.09 30.49
CA ILE A 415 -18.57 -7.45 31.49
C ILE A 415 -18.55 -5.94 31.34
N ALA A 416 -17.37 -5.34 31.20
CA ALA A 416 -17.23 -3.91 30.99
C ALA A 416 -17.92 -3.43 29.70
N ALA A 417 -17.81 -4.21 28.62
CA ALA A 417 -18.48 -3.92 27.36
C ALA A 417 -20.01 -4.07 27.45
N ALA A 418 -20.51 -5.01 28.26
CA ALA A 418 -21.95 -5.16 28.52
C ALA A 418 -22.51 -3.99 29.34
N ASP A 419 -21.76 -3.52 30.36
CA ASP A 419 -22.11 -2.36 31.20
C ASP A 419 -22.24 -1.07 30.36
N THR A 420 -21.46 -0.97 29.28
CA THR A 420 -21.49 0.18 28.36
C THR A 420 -22.40 0.02 27.15
N GLY A 421 -23.16 -1.08 27.05
CA GLY A 421 -24.06 -1.31 25.92
C GLY A 421 -23.36 -1.56 24.58
N LEU A 422 -22.08 -1.95 24.59
CA LEU A 422 -21.30 -2.23 23.37
C LEU A 422 -21.58 -3.64 22.79
N LEU A 423 -22.40 -4.44 23.46
CA LEU A 423 -22.76 -5.80 23.07
C LEU A 423 -24.26 -5.88 22.75
N ASP A 424 -24.65 -6.90 21.97
CA ASP A 424 -26.06 -7.21 21.70
C ASP A 424 -26.85 -7.27 23.03
N PRO A 425 -28.01 -6.59 23.14
CA PRO A 425 -28.84 -6.58 24.35
C PRO A 425 -29.07 -7.96 24.98
N LYS A 426 -29.22 -9.01 24.17
CA LYS A 426 -29.42 -10.39 24.66
C LYS A 426 -28.18 -10.93 25.36
N LEU A 427 -27.00 -10.65 24.80
CA LEU A 427 -25.72 -11.05 25.37
C LEU A 427 -25.40 -10.22 26.62
N SER A 428 -25.65 -8.90 26.58
CA SER A 428 -25.45 -7.99 27.71
C SER A 428 -26.21 -8.44 28.95
N HIS A 429 -27.50 -8.77 28.82
CA HIS A 429 -28.30 -9.28 29.93
C HIS A 429 -27.74 -10.59 30.51
N TYR A 430 -27.27 -11.49 29.65
CA TYR A 430 -26.71 -12.78 30.07
C TYR A 430 -25.38 -12.64 30.83
N VAL A 431 -24.54 -11.70 30.39
CA VAL A 431 -23.25 -11.35 31.02
C VAL A 431 -23.45 -10.65 32.36
N LEU A 432 -24.31 -9.63 32.41
CA LEU A 432 -24.55 -8.84 33.62
C LEU A 432 -25.20 -9.64 34.76
N THR A 433 -26.03 -10.65 34.42
CA THR A 433 -26.61 -11.58 35.40
C THR A 433 -25.62 -12.62 35.95
N GLY A 434 -24.36 -12.62 35.48
CA GLY A 434 -23.30 -13.49 36.00
C GLY A 434 -23.41 -14.96 35.60
N ARG A 435 -24.41 -15.35 34.82
CA ARG A 435 -24.72 -16.76 34.49
C ARG A 435 -23.70 -17.43 33.57
N CYS A 436 -22.85 -16.66 32.90
CA CYS A 436 -21.88 -17.15 31.93
C CYS A 436 -20.44 -16.80 32.24
N LEU A 437 -20.15 -16.28 33.43
CA LEU A 437 -18.83 -15.83 33.81
C LEU A 437 -18.42 -16.50 35.12
N LYS A 438 -17.12 -16.51 35.37
CA LYS A 438 -16.61 -16.94 36.67
C LYS A 438 -17.07 -15.93 37.72
N GLU A 439 -17.67 -16.45 38.78
CA GLU A 439 -18.22 -15.64 39.88
C GLU A 439 -17.19 -14.65 40.44
N ARG A 440 -15.93 -15.08 40.55
CA ARG A 440 -14.80 -14.23 40.97
C ARG A 440 -14.64 -12.98 40.11
N VAL A 441 -14.77 -13.08 38.79
CA VAL A 441 -14.61 -11.95 37.86
C VAL A 441 -15.79 -10.98 38.01
N HIS A 442 -16.99 -11.51 38.17
CA HIS A 442 -18.21 -10.72 38.38
C HIS A 442 -18.14 -9.95 39.71
N ARG A 443 -17.73 -10.60 40.81
CA ARG A 443 -17.51 -9.95 42.10
C ARG A 443 -16.43 -8.87 42.04
N ALA A 444 -15.32 -9.12 41.36
CA ALA A 444 -14.25 -8.13 41.21
C ALA A 444 -14.72 -6.88 40.43
N TYR A 445 -15.52 -7.07 39.38
CA TYR A 445 -16.11 -5.95 38.65
C TYR A 445 -17.08 -5.13 39.51
N ALA A 446 -17.95 -5.80 40.28
CA ALA A 446 -18.84 -5.15 41.23
C ALA A 446 -18.08 -4.35 42.31
N ASN A 447 -16.99 -4.91 42.85
CA ASN A 447 -16.14 -4.20 43.81
C ASN A 447 -15.47 -2.97 43.19
N GLY A 448 -15.02 -3.07 41.94
CA GLY A 448 -14.48 -1.93 41.19
C GLY A 448 -15.49 -0.80 41.02
N GLN A 449 -16.78 -1.13 40.83
CA GLN A 449 -17.85 -0.14 40.77
C GLN A 449 -18.07 0.57 42.12
N VAL A 450 -18.06 -0.18 43.22
CA VAL A 450 -18.19 0.38 44.58
C VAL A 450 -17.00 1.26 44.93
N ALA A 451 -15.78 0.85 44.60
CA ALA A 451 -14.57 1.63 44.85
C ALA A 451 -14.61 3.00 44.17
N LEU A 452 -15.10 3.07 42.93
CA LEU A 452 -15.26 4.33 42.21
C LEU A 452 -16.34 5.24 42.78
N GLN A 453 -17.43 4.67 43.29
CA GLN A 453 -18.47 5.46 43.97
C GLN A 453 -17.91 6.12 45.24
N ILE A 454 -17.10 5.39 46.02
CA ILE A 454 -16.44 5.91 47.23
C ILE A 454 -15.42 7.00 46.89
N SER A 455 -14.60 6.79 45.85
CA SER A 455 -13.62 7.80 45.41
C SER A 455 -14.27 9.06 44.80
N GLY A 456 -15.38 8.92 44.07
CA GLY A 456 -16.13 10.06 43.53
C GLY A 456 -16.85 10.88 44.60
N THR A 457 -17.26 10.28 45.71
CA THR A 457 -17.81 11.01 46.86
C THR A 457 -16.77 11.74 47.70
N ALA A 458 -15.48 11.39 47.57
CA ALA A 458 -14.40 12.03 48.32
C ALA A 458 -13.91 13.36 47.68
N GLU A 459 -14.18 13.60 46.40
CA GLU A 459 -13.81 14.85 45.70
C GLU A 459 -14.85 15.98 45.85
N HIS A 460 -15.99 15.72 46.49
CA HIS A 460 -16.95 16.74 46.91
C HIS A 460 -17.33 16.55 48.39
N PRO A 461 -16.48 16.96 49.35
CA PRO A 461 -16.99 17.28 50.67
C PRO A 461 -17.85 18.53 50.52
N ASN A 462 -19.16 18.37 50.71
CA ASN A 462 -20.02 19.52 50.98
C ASN A 462 -19.54 20.19 52.28
N ILE A 463 -19.28 21.50 52.15
CA ILE A 463 -19.02 22.52 53.18
C ILE A 463 -17.55 22.77 53.51
#